data_AF-A0A5J4G2E6-F1
#
_entry.id   AF-A0A5J4G2E6-F1
#
_cell.length_a   1.000
_cell.length_b   1.000
_cell.length_c   1.000
_cell.angle_alpha   90.00
_cell.angle_beta   90.00
_cell.angle_gamma   90.00
#
_symmetry.space_group_name_H-M   'P 1'
#
loop_
_entity.id
_entity.type
_entity.pdbx_description
1 polymer ?
#
loop_
_entity_poly.entity_id
_entity_poly.type
_entity_poly.pdbx_seq_one_letter_code
_entity_poly.pdbx_strand_id
1 'polypeptide(L)'
;MTSKEFINTLSVITEKYSGAIPKREIFSLAKEFQYIKVEEVIKLLRDKNKDHRLGAVSILDWKARNKKTSIEEKKKTYKAYINNHKWIDNWGMVDRAAPYVVGGYLYDKDREPLYDLAKSKLAMERRTAIVSTYYFIRKDEIIDTFNIAEILINDANEYVQKAVGSWVREAGKRDQKKLKDFLNKYASSMPRITLRYAIEKFDKETKKYYLNSKNNI
;
A
#
# COMPACT_ATOMS: atom_id res chain seq x y z
N MET A 1 27.22 3.67 4.39
CA MET A 1 25.86 3.10 4.41
C MET A 1 25.81 1.92 3.46
N THR A 2 25.77 0.71 4.01
CA THR A 2 25.64 -0.58 3.32
C THR A 2 24.54 -1.42 3.96
N SER A 3 24.08 -2.49 3.30
CA SER A 3 23.11 -3.41 3.87
C SER A 3 23.65 -4.10 5.12
N LYS A 4 24.95 -4.39 5.14
CA LYS A 4 25.64 -4.99 6.30
C LYS A 4 25.64 -4.04 7.50
N GLU A 5 25.90 -2.75 7.28
CA GLU A 5 25.80 -1.74 8.34
C GLU A 5 24.38 -1.65 8.89
N PHE A 6 23.35 -1.63 8.03
CA PHE A 6 21.95 -1.61 8.48
C PHE A 6 21.61 -2.82 9.37
N ILE A 7 22.00 -4.02 8.93
CA ILE A 7 21.75 -5.27 9.66
C ILE A 7 22.46 -5.24 11.02
N ASN A 8 23.72 -4.83 11.06
CA ASN A 8 24.48 -4.75 12.30
C ASN A 8 23.85 -3.75 13.28
N THR A 9 23.48 -2.56 12.81
CA THR A 9 22.81 -1.55 13.65
C THR A 9 21.46 -2.06 14.15
N LEU A 10 20.68 -2.73 13.30
CA LEU A 10 19.39 -3.29 13.67
C LEU A 10 19.54 -4.41 14.72
N SER A 11 20.58 -5.23 14.63
CA SER A 11 20.89 -6.26 15.63
C SER A 11 21.13 -5.65 17.01
N VAL A 12 21.97 -4.61 17.09
CA VAL A 12 22.27 -3.89 18.34
C VAL A 12 21.02 -3.23 18.93
N ILE A 13 20.12 -2.70 18.09
CA ILE A 13 18.85 -2.15 18.56
C ILE A 13 17.95 -3.27 19.11
N THR A 14 17.92 -4.42 18.43
CA THR A 14 17.08 -5.56 18.81
C THR A 14 17.46 -6.13 20.17
N GLU A 15 18.75 -6.15 20.52
CA GLU A 15 19.25 -6.59 21.83
C GLU A 15 18.68 -5.79 23.02
N LYS A 16 18.16 -4.57 22.79
CA LYS A 16 17.53 -3.73 23.82
C LYS A 16 16.10 -4.18 24.17
N TYR A 17 15.54 -5.14 23.43
CA TYR A 17 14.17 -5.60 23.60
C TYR A 17 14.15 -7.09 23.95
N SER A 18 13.36 -7.45 24.95
CA SER A 18 13.14 -8.85 25.35
C SER A 18 12.20 -9.62 24.41
N GLY A 19 11.67 -8.97 23.37
CA GLY A 19 10.71 -9.53 22.43
C GLY A 19 10.87 -8.94 21.02
N ALA A 20 9.80 -8.99 20.22
CA ALA A 20 9.84 -8.43 18.87
C ALA A 20 10.16 -6.93 18.91
N ILE A 21 11.11 -6.50 18.07
CA ILE A 21 11.48 -5.09 17.95
C ILE A 21 10.26 -4.24 17.54
N PRO A 22 10.02 -3.09 18.19
CA PRO A 22 8.95 -2.19 17.77
C PRO A 22 9.19 -1.66 16.36
N LYS A 23 8.15 -1.68 15.50
CA LYS A 23 8.24 -1.18 14.10
C LYS A 23 8.78 0.25 14.00
N ARG A 24 8.51 1.10 15.00
CA ARG A 24 9.00 2.48 15.05
C ARG A 24 10.53 2.55 15.00
N GLU A 25 11.23 1.60 15.61
CA GLU A 25 12.70 1.56 15.63
C GLU A 25 13.23 1.25 14.23
N ILE A 26 12.64 0.25 13.56
CA ILE A 26 12.96 -0.09 12.17
C ILE A 26 12.73 1.12 11.25
N PHE A 27 11.61 1.84 11.43
CA PHE A 27 11.29 3.01 10.61
C PHE A 27 12.22 4.19 10.86
N SER A 28 12.68 4.38 12.11
CA SER A 28 13.67 5.38 12.47
C SER A 28 15.02 5.06 11.82
N LEU A 29 15.51 3.83 12.00
CA LEU A 29 16.76 3.37 11.38
C LEU A 29 16.70 3.48 9.85
N ALA A 30 15.60 3.06 9.23
CA ALA A 30 15.40 3.20 7.79
C ALA A 30 15.49 4.65 7.29
N LYS A 31 15.12 5.63 8.12
CA LYS A 31 15.21 7.06 7.79
C LYS A 31 16.66 7.54 7.79
N GLU A 32 17.46 7.06 8.73
CA GLU A 32 18.90 7.35 8.77
C GLU A 32 19.60 6.78 7.52
N PHE A 33 19.17 5.60 7.08
CA PHE A 33 19.69 4.93 5.90
C PHE A 33 19.05 5.38 4.57
N GLN A 34 18.27 6.47 4.53
CA GLN A 34 17.54 6.90 3.32
C GLN A 34 18.46 7.21 2.11
N TYR A 35 19.75 7.49 2.35
CA TYR A 35 20.72 7.79 1.28
C TYR A 35 21.54 6.59 0.82
N ILE A 36 21.33 5.40 1.39
CA ILE A 36 21.99 4.17 0.95
C ILE A 36 21.71 3.88 -0.54
N LYS A 37 22.64 3.26 -1.28
CA LYS A 37 22.40 2.86 -2.67
C LYS A 37 21.23 1.87 -2.79
N VAL A 38 20.40 2.01 -3.83
CA VAL A 38 19.23 1.13 -4.06
C VAL A 38 19.63 -0.34 -4.15
N GLU A 39 20.80 -0.64 -4.70
CA GLU A 39 21.33 -2.00 -4.83
C GLU A 39 21.53 -2.67 -3.45
N GLU A 40 21.91 -1.90 -2.43
CA GLU A 40 22.01 -2.40 -1.05
C GLU A 40 20.62 -2.61 -0.42
N VAL A 41 19.65 -1.75 -0.76
CA VAL A 41 18.25 -1.93 -0.31
C VAL A 41 17.68 -3.23 -0.88
N ILE A 42 18.00 -3.58 -2.12
CA ILE A 42 17.60 -4.85 -2.74
C ILE A 42 18.19 -6.04 -1.96
N LYS A 43 19.44 -5.95 -1.47
CA LYS A 43 20.03 -7.00 -0.62
C LYS A 43 19.22 -7.20 0.66
N LEU A 44 18.85 -6.11 1.34
CA LEU A 44 17.99 -6.16 2.53
C LEU A 44 16.60 -6.73 2.24
N LEU A 45 16.03 -6.37 1.08
CA LEU A 45 14.71 -6.83 0.67
C LEU A 45 14.68 -8.34 0.35
N ARG A 46 15.81 -8.90 -0.09
CA ARG A 46 15.95 -10.34 -0.40
C ARG A 46 16.40 -11.18 0.80
N ASP A 47 16.57 -10.55 1.97
CA ASP A 47 16.97 -11.23 3.19
C ASP A 47 15.83 -12.10 3.74
N LYS A 48 16.18 -13.20 4.43
CA LYS A 48 15.21 -14.10 5.07
C LYS A 48 14.55 -13.43 6.28
N ASN A 49 15.23 -12.50 6.94
CA ASN A 49 14.73 -11.80 8.10
C ASN A 49 13.65 -10.76 7.71
N LYS A 50 12.45 -10.91 8.30
CA LYS A 50 11.30 -10.04 8.05
C LYS A 50 11.55 -8.57 8.42
N ASP A 51 12.36 -8.30 9.43
CA ASP A 51 12.65 -6.94 9.90
C ASP A 51 13.66 -6.25 8.98
N HIS A 52 14.57 -7.02 8.36
CA HIS A 52 15.43 -6.52 7.29
C HIS A 52 14.60 -6.10 6.07
N ARG A 53 13.64 -6.95 5.66
CA ARG A 53 12.73 -6.65 4.55
C ARG A 53 11.83 -5.45 4.84
N LEU A 54 11.29 -5.34 6.06
CA LEU A 54 10.52 -4.19 6.49
C LEU A 54 11.36 -2.90 6.51
N GLY A 55 12.62 -3.00 6.94
CA GLY A 55 13.61 -1.94 6.83
C GLY A 55 13.83 -1.50 5.39
N ALA A 56 14.01 -2.46 4.48
CA ALA A 56 14.23 -2.20 3.06
C ALA A 56 13.09 -1.41 2.43
N VAL A 57 11.83 -1.85 2.57
CA VAL A 57 10.68 -1.11 2.01
C VAL A 57 10.51 0.26 2.68
N SER A 58 10.88 0.40 3.96
CA SER A 58 10.87 1.68 4.66
C SER A 58 11.93 2.64 4.13
N ILE A 59 13.11 2.15 3.76
CA ILE A 59 14.16 2.94 3.10
C ILE A 59 13.67 3.40 1.72
N LEU A 60 13.05 2.51 0.93
CA LEU A 60 12.47 2.88 -0.37
C LEU A 60 11.42 3.99 -0.22
N ASP A 61 10.55 3.89 0.78
CA ASP A 61 9.57 4.95 1.09
C ASP A 61 10.24 6.29 1.44
N TRP A 62 11.25 6.29 2.32
CA TRP A 62 11.96 7.51 2.68
C TRP A 62 12.65 8.15 1.48
N LYS A 63 13.27 7.33 0.62
CA LYS A 63 13.84 7.78 -0.67
C LYS A 63 12.80 8.43 -1.56
N ALA A 64 11.63 7.80 -1.73
CA ALA A 64 10.56 8.31 -2.58
C ALA A 64 9.96 9.63 -2.07
N ARG A 65 9.87 9.80 -0.75
CA ARG A 65 9.37 11.03 -0.10
C ARG A 65 10.36 12.18 -0.13
N ASN A 66 11.65 11.90 -0.14
CA ASN A 66 12.67 12.93 -0.05
C ASN A 66 12.69 13.76 -1.34
N LYS A 67 12.43 15.07 -1.20
CA LYS A 67 12.40 16.03 -2.31
C LYS A 67 13.77 16.17 -3.01
N LYS A 68 14.86 15.87 -2.30
CA LYS A 68 16.23 15.92 -2.83
C LYS A 68 16.61 14.66 -3.63
N THR A 69 15.80 13.60 -3.60
CA THR A 69 16.04 12.40 -4.39
C THR A 69 15.86 12.71 -5.87
N SER A 70 16.89 12.41 -6.67
CA SER A 70 16.87 12.65 -8.12
C SER A 70 15.80 11.81 -8.83
N ILE A 71 15.40 12.24 -10.02
CA ILE A 71 14.42 11.51 -10.85
C ILE A 71 14.92 10.08 -11.14
N GLU A 72 16.21 9.93 -11.45
CA GLU A 72 16.81 8.63 -11.73
C GLU A 72 16.80 7.72 -10.50
N GLU A 73 17.10 8.26 -9.32
CA GLU A 73 17.06 7.48 -8.07
C GLU A 73 15.61 7.09 -7.70
N LYS A 74 14.62 7.95 -7.97
CA LYS A 74 13.19 7.60 -7.81
C LYS A 74 12.79 6.47 -8.76
N LYS A 75 13.24 6.51 -10.01
CA LYS A 75 13.03 5.44 -10.99
C LYS A 75 13.66 4.12 -10.54
N LYS A 76 14.89 4.15 -10.02
CA LYS A 76 15.54 2.97 -9.42
C LYS A 76 14.77 2.44 -8.22
N THR A 77 14.28 3.33 -7.35
CA THR A 77 13.47 2.98 -6.17
C THR A 77 12.17 2.29 -6.57
N TYR A 78 11.45 2.83 -7.56
CA TYR A 78 10.26 2.21 -8.15
C TYR A 78 10.56 0.82 -8.74
N LYS A 79 11.59 0.70 -9.58
CA LYS A 79 11.99 -0.57 -10.18
C LYS A 79 12.41 -1.60 -9.12
N ALA A 80 13.11 -1.17 -8.07
CA ALA A 80 13.50 -2.04 -6.98
C ALA A 80 12.27 -2.63 -6.26
N TYR A 81 11.22 -1.82 -6.05
CA TYR A 81 9.96 -2.29 -5.47
C TYR A 81 9.26 -3.30 -6.38
N ILE A 82 9.01 -2.93 -7.64
CA ILE A 82 8.24 -3.76 -8.59
C ILE A 82 8.99 -5.07 -8.91
N ASN A 83 10.27 -5.01 -9.24
CA ASN A 83 11.03 -6.19 -9.68
C ASN A 83 11.35 -7.16 -8.53
N ASN A 84 11.11 -6.77 -7.28
CA ASN A 84 11.33 -7.61 -6.10
C ASN A 84 10.04 -7.82 -5.31
N HIS A 85 8.88 -7.62 -5.92
CA HIS A 85 7.57 -7.71 -5.25
C HIS A 85 7.35 -9.04 -4.53
N LYS A 86 7.89 -10.15 -5.06
CA LYS A 86 7.85 -11.47 -4.41
C LYS A 86 8.35 -11.51 -2.96
N TRP A 87 9.17 -10.54 -2.54
CA TRP A 87 9.67 -10.43 -1.16
C TRP A 87 8.84 -9.50 -0.27
N ILE A 88 7.84 -8.83 -0.84
CA ILE A 88 6.86 -7.96 -0.19
C ILE A 88 5.59 -8.78 0.08
N ASP A 89 5.71 -9.73 1.00
CA ASP A 89 4.70 -10.75 1.28
C ASP A 89 3.68 -10.36 2.37
N ASN A 90 3.82 -9.17 2.95
CA ASN A 90 2.96 -8.67 4.02
C ASN A 90 2.26 -7.35 3.66
N TRP A 91 0.98 -7.26 4.03
CA TRP A 91 0.15 -6.07 3.79
C TRP A 91 0.75 -4.78 4.38
N GLY A 92 1.43 -4.87 5.53
CA GLY A 92 2.05 -3.72 6.18
C GLY A 92 3.27 -3.19 5.43
N MET A 93 3.98 -4.04 4.69
CA MET A 93 5.07 -3.60 3.81
C MET A 93 4.53 -2.85 2.60
N VAL A 94 3.41 -3.32 2.04
CA VAL A 94 2.70 -2.63 0.95
C VAL A 94 2.26 -1.24 1.43
N ASP A 95 1.51 -1.17 2.53
CA ASP A 95 1.00 0.09 3.10
C ASP A 95 2.11 1.08 3.46
N ARG A 96 3.26 0.57 3.90
CA ARG A 96 4.41 1.40 4.27
C ARG A 96 4.98 2.18 3.08
N ALA A 97 5.00 1.58 1.89
CA ALA A 97 5.85 2.03 0.78
C ALA A 97 5.10 2.30 -0.52
N ALA A 98 4.10 1.50 -0.89
CA ALA A 98 3.39 1.62 -2.17
C ALA A 98 2.86 3.04 -2.47
N PRO A 99 2.29 3.80 -1.50
CA PRO A 99 1.79 5.14 -1.80
C PRO A 99 2.84 6.06 -2.42
N TYR A 100 4.06 6.09 -1.90
CA TYR A 100 5.08 7.01 -2.41
C TYR A 100 6.00 6.38 -3.43
N VAL A 101 6.37 5.11 -3.23
CA VAL A 101 7.31 4.42 -4.12
C VAL A 101 6.68 4.12 -5.47
N VAL A 102 5.42 3.69 -5.47
CA VAL A 102 4.67 3.34 -6.69
C VAL A 102 3.77 4.51 -7.08
N GLY A 103 2.82 4.89 -6.23
CA GLY A 103 1.88 5.98 -6.51
C GLY A 103 2.60 7.30 -6.81
N GLY A 104 3.52 7.72 -5.94
CA GLY A 104 4.29 8.94 -6.15
C GLY A 104 5.18 8.94 -7.39
N TYR A 105 5.64 7.77 -7.84
CA TYR A 105 6.44 7.67 -9.07
C TYR A 105 5.57 7.73 -10.34
N LEU A 106 4.38 7.12 -10.31
CA LEU A 106 3.45 7.03 -11.43
C LEU A 106 2.49 8.23 -11.53
N TYR A 107 2.56 9.20 -10.61
CA TYR A 107 1.62 10.32 -10.55
C TYR A 107 1.54 11.13 -11.85
N ASP A 108 2.70 11.45 -12.42
CA ASP A 108 2.89 12.23 -13.65
C ASP A 108 3.26 11.33 -14.86
N LYS A 109 2.90 10.05 -14.81
CA LYS A 109 3.26 9.04 -15.82
C LYS A 109 2.06 8.15 -16.15
N ASP A 110 2.30 7.22 -17.06
CA ASP A 110 1.37 6.13 -17.34
C ASP A 110 1.09 5.31 -16.06
N ARG A 111 -0.20 5.09 -15.78
CA ARG A 111 -0.71 4.38 -14.59
C ARG A 111 -1.09 2.94 -14.90
N GLU A 112 -0.98 2.49 -16.16
CA GLU A 112 -1.26 1.10 -16.56
C GLU A 112 -0.59 0.03 -15.68
N PRO A 113 0.65 0.22 -15.16
CA PRO A 113 1.25 -0.75 -14.24
C PRO A 113 0.41 -1.03 -12.99
N LEU A 114 -0.42 -0.09 -12.51
CA LEU A 114 -1.34 -0.34 -11.40
C LEU A 114 -2.49 -1.26 -11.81
N TYR A 115 -3.00 -1.11 -13.03
CA TYR A 115 -4.07 -1.93 -13.58
C TYR A 115 -3.60 -3.36 -13.87
N ASP A 116 -2.35 -3.52 -14.31
CA ASP A 116 -1.69 -4.84 -14.42
C ASP A 116 -1.57 -5.52 -13.05
N LEU A 117 -1.08 -4.79 -12.04
CA LEU A 117 -0.98 -5.29 -10.67
C LEU A 117 -2.35 -5.70 -10.11
N ALA A 118 -3.42 -4.98 -10.44
CA ALA A 118 -4.78 -5.30 -10.00
C ALA A 118 -5.29 -6.64 -10.57
N LYS A 119 -4.76 -7.09 -11.71
CA LYS A 119 -5.10 -8.38 -12.35
C LYS A 119 -4.16 -9.52 -11.95
N SER A 120 -3.15 -9.26 -11.12
CA SER A 120 -2.14 -10.25 -10.73
C SER A 120 -2.74 -11.42 -9.95
N LYS A 121 -2.10 -12.60 -10.07
CA LYS A 121 -2.40 -13.77 -9.22
C LYS A 121 -1.99 -13.56 -7.76
N LEU A 122 -1.05 -12.65 -7.48
CA LEU A 122 -0.51 -12.41 -6.14
C LEU A 122 -1.27 -11.33 -5.38
N ALA A 123 -1.73 -11.65 -4.17
CA ALA A 123 -2.55 -10.75 -3.37
C ALA A 123 -1.84 -9.43 -3.01
N MET A 124 -0.54 -9.47 -2.72
CA MET A 124 0.20 -8.25 -2.36
C MET A 124 0.45 -7.34 -3.56
N GLU A 125 0.53 -7.89 -4.78
CA GLU A 125 0.58 -7.09 -6.01
C GLU A 125 -0.76 -6.38 -6.23
N ARG A 126 -1.89 -7.10 -6.13
CA ARG A 126 -3.23 -6.51 -6.19
C ARG A 126 -3.46 -5.47 -5.09
N ARG A 127 -2.98 -5.71 -3.86
CA ARG A 127 -3.02 -4.72 -2.79
C ARG A 127 -2.19 -3.48 -3.13
N THR A 128 -1.02 -3.66 -3.76
CA THR A 128 -0.16 -2.55 -4.20
C THR A 128 -0.89 -1.64 -5.18
N ALA A 129 -1.65 -2.22 -6.13
CA ALA A 129 -2.44 -1.44 -7.09
C ALA A 129 -3.33 -0.41 -6.39
N ILE A 130 -4.18 -0.87 -5.47
CA ILE A 130 -5.15 0.01 -4.78
C ILE A 130 -4.50 0.90 -3.70
N VAL A 131 -3.49 0.41 -2.98
CA VAL A 131 -2.81 1.23 -1.95
C VAL A 131 -2.03 2.39 -2.57
N SER A 132 -1.47 2.20 -3.77
CA SER A 132 -0.71 3.24 -4.46
C SER A 132 -1.56 4.47 -4.78
N THR A 133 -2.87 4.30 -5.01
CA THR A 133 -3.77 5.41 -5.32
C THR A 133 -3.97 6.37 -4.15
N TYR A 134 -3.57 6.02 -2.92
CA TYR A 134 -3.56 6.97 -1.81
C TYR A 134 -2.73 8.22 -2.11
N TYR A 135 -1.69 8.11 -2.95
CA TYR A 135 -0.98 9.30 -3.41
C TYR A 135 -1.88 10.24 -4.22
N PHE A 136 -2.67 9.67 -5.13
CA PHE A 136 -3.57 10.40 -6.04
C PHE A 136 -4.75 11.01 -5.28
N ILE A 137 -5.33 10.29 -4.31
CA ILE A 137 -6.41 10.81 -3.46
C ILE A 137 -5.99 12.08 -2.73
N ARG A 138 -4.74 12.14 -2.25
CA ARG A 138 -4.19 13.34 -1.59
C ARG A 138 -3.94 14.51 -2.54
N LYS A 139 -4.03 14.27 -3.85
CA LYS A 139 -3.97 15.24 -4.94
C LYS A 139 -5.35 15.49 -5.57
N ASP A 140 -6.43 15.09 -4.88
CA ASP A 140 -7.80 15.22 -5.36
C ASP A 140 -8.14 14.36 -6.59
N GLU A 141 -7.26 13.42 -6.96
CA GLU A 141 -7.47 12.49 -8.07
C GLU A 141 -7.97 11.13 -7.54
N ILE A 142 -9.26 10.89 -7.70
CA ILE A 142 -9.93 9.71 -7.11
C ILE A 142 -10.29 8.62 -8.13
N ILE A 143 -10.23 8.92 -9.43
CA ILE A 143 -10.77 8.06 -10.49
C ILE A 143 -10.10 6.68 -10.51
N ASP A 144 -8.76 6.63 -10.47
CA ASP A 144 -8.02 5.35 -10.46
C ASP A 144 -8.37 4.49 -9.25
N THR A 145 -8.68 5.10 -8.10
CA THR A 145 -9.08 4.35 -6.90
C THR A 145 -10.37 3.58 -7.15
N PHE A 146 -11.37 4.22 -7.76
CA PHE A 146 -12.65 3.58 -8.06
C PHE A 146 -12.52 2.55 -9.19
N ASN A 147 -11.74 2.84 -10.24
CA ASN A 147 -11.54 1.92 -11.35
C ASN A 147 -10.80 0.65 -10.91
N ILE A 148 -9.73 0.78 -10.13
CA ILE A 148 -8.99 -0.37 -9.57
C ILE A 148 -9.86 -1.12 -8.56
N ALA A 149 -10.66 -0.42 -7.75
CA ALA A 149 -11.59 -1.06 -6.82
C ALA A 149 -12.66 -1.90 -7.55
N GLU A 150 -13.14 -1.47 -8.73
CA GLU A 150 -14.05 -2.25 -9.57
C GLU A 150 -13.41 -3.55 -10.05
N ILE A 151 -12.13 -3.53 -10.48
CA ILE A 151 -11.39 -4.75 -10.86
C ILE A 151 -11.27 -5.71 -9.67
N LEU A 152 -11.01 -5.17 -8.49
CA LEU A 152 -10.75 -5.94 -7.26
C LEU A 152 -12.01 -6.24 -6.43
N ILE A 153 -13.20 -5.89 -6.93
CA ILE A 153 -14.41 -5.86 -6.09
C ILE A 153 -14.75 -7.22 -5.46
N ASN A 154 -14.45 -8.30 -6.18
CA ASN A 154 -14.70 -9.69 -5.77
C ASN A 154 -13.42 -10.44 -5.39
N ASP A 155 -12.34 -9.74 -5.00
CA ASP A 155 -11.10 -10.38 -4.60
C ASP A 155 -11.31 -11.38 -3.44
N ALA A 156 -10.72 -12.57 -3.53
CA ALA A 156 -10.84 -13.59 -2.49
C ALA A 156 -9.96 -13.31 -1.27
N ASN A 157 -8.91 -12.49 -1.40
CA ASN A 157 -7.97 -12.24 -0.32
C ASN A 157 -8.48 -11.14 0.62
N GLU A 158 -8.65 -11.48 1.90
CA GLU A 158 -9.14 -10.55 2.92
C GLU A 158 -8.30 -9.26 3.04
N TYR A 159 -6.97 -9.34 2.90
CA TYR A 159 -6.16 -8.12 2.94
C TYR A 159 -6.47 -7.22 1.75
N VAL A 160 -6.68 -7.76 0.55
CA VAL A 160 -7.07 -6.92 -0.59
C VAL A 160 -8.46 -6.32 -0.37
N GLN A 161 -9.45 -7.11 0.09
CA GLN A 161 -10.78 -6.62 0.41
C GLN A 161 -10.78 -5.44 1.41
N LYS A 162 -9.98 -5.54 2.48
CA LYS A 162 -9.79 -4.45 3.45
C LYS A 162 -9.22 -3.19 2.81
N ALA A 163 -8.26 -3.34 1.89
CA ALA A 163 -7.68 -2.20 1.17
C ALA A 163 -8.72 -1.56 0.25
N VAL A 164 -9.44 -2.33 -0.56
CA VAL A 164 -10.49 -1.83 -1.45
C VAL A 164 -11.51 -1.00 -0.69
N GLY A 165 -12.08 -1.54 0.39
CA GLY A 165 -13.05 -0.81 1.20
C GLY A 165 -12.47 0.46 1.84
N SER A 166 -11.23 0.38 2.35
CA SER A 166 -10.56 1.53 2.98
C SER A 166 -10.32 2.67 1.99
N TRP A 167 -9.82 2.35 0.79
CA TRP A 167 -9.41 3.36 -0.18
C TRP A 167 -10.58 3.94 -0.96
N VAL A 168 -11.63 3.16 -1.25
CA VAL A 168 -12.88 3.68 -1.80
C VAL A 168 -13.55 4.65 -0.82
N ARG A 169 -13.55 4.33 0.48
CA ARG A 169 -14.02 5.27 1.52
C ARG A 169 -13.16 6.53 1.57
N GLU A 170 -11.84 6.40 1.50
CA GLU A 170 -10.91 7.53 1.58
C GLU A 170 -11.10 8.47 0.37
N ALA A 171 -11.19 7.91 -0.84
CA ALA A 171 -11.53 8.66 -2.05
C ALA A 171 -12.92 9.32 -1.94
N GLY A 172 -13.89 8.61 -1.37
CA GLY A 172 -15.25 9.10 -1.13
C GLY A 172 -15.36 10.30 -0.19
N LYS A 173 -14.32 10.60 0.60
CA LYS A 173 -14.27 11.86 1.36
C LYS A 173 -14.12 13.09 0.47
N ARG A 174 -13.58 12.93 -0.75
CA ARG A 174 -13.47 14.01 -1.75
C ARG A 174 -14.73 14.10 -2.61
N ASP A 175 -15.41 12.97 -2.84
CA ASP A 175 -16.65 12.91 -3.59
C ASP A 175 -17.60 11.85 -2.99
N GLN A 176 -18.52 12.31 -2.16
CA GLN A 176 -19.49 11.44 -1.49
C GLN A 176 -20.50 10.85 -2.48
N LYS A 177 -20.82 11.56 -3.57
CA LYS A 177 -21.75 11.07 -4.58
C LYS A 177 -21.14 9.86 -5.29
N LYS A 178 -19.87 9.96 -5.72
CA LYS A 178 -19.17 8.84 -6.36
C LYS A 178 -19.03 7.61 -5.46
N LEU A 179 -18.83 7.80 -4.15
CA LEU A 179 -18.87 6.71 -3.18
C LEU A 179 -20.25 6.04 -3.12
N LYS A 180 -21.33 6.82 -3.04
CA LYS A 180 -22.69 6.28 -3.03
C LYS A 180 -23.03 5.57 -4.34
N ASP A 181 -22.64 6.12 -5.48
CA ASP A 181 -22.84 5.49 -6.79
C ASP A 181 -22.12 4.13 -6.87
N PHE A 182 -20.87 4.04 -6.38
CA PHE A 182 -20.13 2.79 -6.28
C PHE A 182 -20.83 1.77 -5.35
N LEU A 183 -21.30 2.21 -4.18
CA LEU A 183 -21.99 1.34 -3.23
C LEU A 183 -23.34 0.88 -3.77
N ASN A 184 -24.11 1.74 -4.43
CA ASN A 184 -25.37 1.36 -5.08
C ASN A 184 -25.15 0.28 -6.15
N LYS A 185 -24.03 0.35 -6.88
CA LYS A 185 -23.67 -0.65 -7.91
C LYS A 185 -23.24 -2.00 -7.31
N TYR A 186 -22.51 -2.01 -6.19
CA TYR A 186 -21.80 -3.21 -5.72
C TYR A 186 -22.16 -3.72 -4.33
N ALA A 187 -22.88 -2.98 -3.49
CA ALA A 187 -23.08 -3.35 -2.08
C ALA A 187 -23.76 -4.72 -1.91
N SER A 188 -24.60 -5.12 -2.86
CA SER A 188 -25.28 -6.42 -2.86
C SER A 188 -24.38 -7.60 -3.27
N SER A 189 -23.31 -7.37 -4.04
CA SER A 189 -22.44 -8.44 -4.55
C SER A 189 -21.08 -8.49 -3.85
N MET A 190 -20.53 -7.35 -3.42
CA MET A 190 -19.18 -7.28 -2.86
C MET A 190 -19.01 -8.08 -1.55
N PRO A 191 -17.78 -8.51 -1.21
CA PRO A 191 -17.47 -9.12 0.07
C PRO A 191 -17.88 -8.25 1.26
N ARG A 192 -18.38 -8.89 2.31
CA ARG A 192 -18.89 -8.20 3.51
C ARG A 192 -17.81 -7.35 4.19
N ILE A 193 -16.56 -7.78 4.12
CA ILE A 193 -15.40 -7.06 4.64
C ILE A 193 -15.21 -5.75 3.87
N THR A 194 -15.13 -5.81 2.54
CA THR A 194 -15.05 -4.62 1.67
C THR A 194 -16.15 -3.62 2.01
N LEU A 195 -17.41 -4.07 2.07
CA LEU A 195 -18.55 -3.21 2.36
C LEU A 195 -18.43 -2.53 3.72
N ARG A 196 -18.13 -3.28 4.79
CA ARG A 196 -17.99 -2.75 6.15
C ARG A 196 -16.92 -1.67 6.24
N TYR A 197 -15.79 -1.87 5.56
CA TYR A 197 -14.75 -0.86 5.49
C TYR A 197 -15.21 0.37 4.69
N ALA A 198 -15.89 0.18 3.55
CA ALA A 198 -16.36 1.28 2.71
C ALA A 198 -17.36 2.21 3.45
N ILE A 199 -18.25 1.66 4.27
CA ILE A 199 -19.30 2.41 4.97
C ILE A 199 -18.93 2.81 6.41
N GLU A 200 -17.69 2.58 6.86
CA GLU A 200 -17.29 2.76 8.27
C GLU A 200 -17.66 4.13 8.86
N LYS A 201 -17.62 5.19 8.04
CA LYS A 201 -17.88 6.57 8.47
C LYS A 201 -19.32 7.05 8.25
N PHE A 202 -20.21 6.23 7.69
CA PHE A 202 -21.63 6.58 7.57
C PHE A 202 -22.36 6.48 8.92
N ASP A 203 -23.50 7.16 8.99
CA ASP A 203 -24.45 7.04 10.10
C ASP A 203 -25.05 5.62 10.19
N LYS A 204 -25.73 5.33 11.29
CA LYS A 204 -26.31 4.00 11.55
C LYS A 204 -27.36 3.60 10.51
N GLU A 205 -28.18 4.51 10.02
CA GLU A 205 -29.28 4.22 9.10
C GLU A 205 -28.74 3.89 7.72
N THR A 206 -27.85 4.73 7.19
CA THR A 206 -27.17 4.49 5.91
C THR A 206 -26.35 3.20 5.95
N LYS A 207 -25.67 2.91 7.08
CA LYS A 207 -24.99 1.62 7.25
C LYS A 207 -25.97 0.45 7.15
N LYS A 208 -27.09 0.51 7.88
CA LYS A 208 -28.12 -0.54 7.87
C LYS A 208 -28.69 -0.75 6.48
N TYR A 209 -28.95 0.32 5.73
CA TYR A 209 -29.40 0.27 4.34
C TYR A 209 -28.47 -0.60 3.48
N TYR A 210 -27.20 -0.22 3.36
CA TYR A 210 -26.25 -0.97 2.52
C TYR A 210 -25.96 -2.38 3.06
N LEU A 211 -25.95 -2.54 4.39
CA LEU A 211 -25.75 -3.85 5.01
C LEU A 211 -26.88 -4.83 4.71
N ASN A 212 -28.09 -4.34 4.41
CA ASN A 212 -29.26 -5.15 4.10
C ASN A 212 -29.52 -5.30 2.59
N SER A 213 -28.84 -4.52 1.72
CA SER A 213 -28.96 -4.62 0.26
C SER A 213 -28.60 -6.01 -0.31
N LYS A 214 -27.89 -6.85 0.47
CA LYS A 214 -27.58 -8.24 0.10
C LYS A 214 -28.77 -9.20 0.20
N ASN A 215 -29.80 -8.85 0.97
CA ASN A 215 -30.94 -9.72 1.26
C ASN A 215 -32.14 -9.49 0.31
N ASN A 216 -31.99 -8.57 -0.65
CA ASN A 216 -33.06 -8.16 -1.57
C ASN A 216 -32.86 -8.68 -3.01
N ILE A 217 -32.03 -9.70 -3.18
CA ILE A 217 -31.81 -10.40 -4.46
C ILE A 217 -32.15 -11.87 -4.27
#